data_AF-A0A7L9WML8-F1
#
_entry.id   AF-A0A7L9WML8-F1
#
_cell.length_a   1.000
_cell.length_b   1.000
_cell.length_c   1.000
_cell.angle_alpha   90.00
_cell.angle_beta   90.00
_cell.angle_gamma   90.00
#
_symmetry.space_group_name_H-M   'P 1'
#
loop_
_entity.id
_entity.type
_entity.pdbx_description
1 polymer ?
#
loop_
_entity_poly.entity_id
_entity_poly.type
_entity_poly.pdbx_seq_one_letter_code
_entity_poly.pdbx_strand_id
1 'polypeptide(L)'
;MLRRLHHEQPESFAFTAANLDWAEAQITKYPEGRQASAIIPLLWRAQEQEGWLTKPAIEYVADMLGLAHIRALEVATFYFMFQLLPTGSVANIQICGTTTCMICGAEDLVAVCKSKIAAKPHTLSADGKFTWEEVECLGACSNAPMAQIGKDYYEDLTAEKLSDLLDQLAAGEVPVPGPQNGRFSSEPLAGLVTLTEHDSGRTKYNASVGLAVDLGDTVKRIDGTEVPILTPWKQDAAVKTPSKEEIEAKEPRPAEGKPVDDTGVTEQESTAESTGKVETDDAPAEGQSKPGRLDAPREGGADDLKQLKGLGPKAEQQLNELGIYHLDQIASWSDTDVAWVEANLTGFSGAVTRGDWVAQAKTLVGEA
;
A
#
# COMPACT_ATOMS: atom_id res chain seq x y z
N MET A 1 2.84 12.78 -5.04
CA MET A 1 4.30 12.83 -4.77
C MET A 1 4.87 11.47 -5.10
N LEU A 2 5.86 11.37 -5.98
CA LEU A 2 6.50 10.09 -6.32
C LEU A 2 7.41 9.66 -5.17
N ARG A 3 7.16 8.48 -4.57
CA ARG A 3 8.02 7.90 -3.54
C ARG A 3 9.28 7.36 -4.20
N ARG A 4 10.45 7.72 -3.67
CA ARG A 4 11.75 7.32 -4.20
C ARG A 4 12.55 6.63 -3.10
N LEU A 5 13.41 5.70 -3.51
CA LEU A 5 14.40 5.10 -2.64
C LEU A 5 15.35 6.17 -2.11
N HIS A 6 15.81 6.01 -0.88
CA HIS A 6 16.90 6.80 -0.35
C HIS A 6 18.14 6.67 -1.27
N HIS A 7 18.87 7.76 -1.43
CA HIS A 7 20.02 7.83 -2.35
C HIS A 7 21.23 7.07 -1.80
N GLU A 8 21.40 7.05 -0.48
CA GLU A 8 22.36 6.18 0.20
C GLU A 8 21.70 4.84 0.51
N GLN A 9 22.31 3.76 0.03
CA GLN A 9 21.85 2.39 0.21
C GLN A 9 23.01 1.55 0.78
N PRO A 10 22.75 0.52 1.59
CA PRO A 10 23.78 -0.44 1.96
C PRO A 10 24.27 -1.21 0.72
N GLU A 11 25.46 -1.80 0.81
CA GLU A 11 26.04 -2.58 -0.30
C GLU A 11 25.31 -3.91 -0.54
N SER A 12 24.74 -4.50 0.52
CA SER A 12 24.11 -5.82 0.47
C SER A 12 23.06 -6.00 1.56
N PHE A 13 22.14 -6.93 1.35
CA PHE A 13 21.19 -7.41 2.35
C PHE A 13 21.22 -8.94 2.42
N ALA A 14 21.01 -9.47 3.63
CA ALA A 14 20.71 -10.87 3.86
C ALA A 14 19.80 -11.00 5.08
N PHE A 15 18.84 -11.93 5.03
CA PHE A 15 18.09 -12.29 6.23
C PHE A 15 19.00 -12.94 7.27
N THR A 16 18.69 -12.72 8.56
CA THR A 16 19.22 -13.58 9.63
C THR A 16 18.73 -15.02 9.41
N ALA A 17 19.43 -16.01 9.98
CA ALA A 17 19.04 -17.42 9.82
C ALA A 17 17.58 -17.68 10.23
N ALA A 18 17.13 -17.12 11.35
CA ALA A 18 15.74 -17.24 11.81
C ALA A 18 14.74 -16.56 10.85
N ASN A 19 15.10 -15.40 10.27
CA ASN A 19 14.25 -14.71 9.31
C ASN A 19 14.20 -15.43 7.96
N LEU A 20 15.28 -16.09 7.56
CA LEU A 20 15.33 -16.90 6.35
C LEU A 20 14.44 -18.14 6.49
N ASP A 21 14.56 -18.87 7.61
CA ASP A 21 13.71 -20.04 7.91
C ASP A 21 12.22 -19.65 7.92
N TRP A 22 11.91 -18.49 8.52
CA TRP A 22 10.57 -17.93 8.52
C TRP A 22 10.10 -17.54 7.10
N ALA A 23 10.97 -16.90 6.31
CA ALA A 23 10.66 -16.47 4.96
C ALA A 23 10.33 -17.66 4.05
N GLU A 24 11.17 -18.69 4.07
CA GLU A 24 10.93 -19.95 3.36
C GLU A 24 9.63 -20.60 3.83
N ALA A 25 9.34 -20.57 5.13
CA ALA A 25 8.07 -21.08 5.65
C ALA A 25 6.85 -20.25 5.27
N GLN A 26 7.01 -18.96 5.07
CA GLN A 26 5.93 -18.09 4.64
C GLN A 26 5.58 -18.32 3.17
N ILE A 27 6.57 -18.64 2.34
CA ILE A 27 6.36 -18.98 0.93
C ILE A 27 5.47 -20.23 0.81
N THR A 28 5.64 -21.23 1.70
CA THR A 28 4.82 -22.46 1.65
C THR A 28 3.35 -22.26 2.00
N LYS A 29 2.91 -21.05 2.41
CA LYS A 29 1.47 -20.76 2.55
C LYS A 29 0.75 -20.70 1.21
N TYR A 30 1.48 -20.42 0.14
CA TYR A 30 0.90 -20.16 -1.17
C TYR A 30 1.07 -21.40 -2.05
N PRO A 31 0.07 -21.72 -2.90
CA PRO A 31 0.18 -22.83 -3.84
C PRO A 31 1.40 -22.70 -4.75
N GLU A 32 1.85 -23.83 -5.31
CA GLU A 32 2.91 -23.84 -6.30
C GLU A 32 2.56 -22.95 -7.51
N GLY A 33 3.53 -22.18 -7.99
CA GLY A 33 3.34 -21.18 -9.04
C GLY A 33 2.72 -19.85 -8.57
N ARG A 34 2.28 -19.76 -7.29
CA ARG A 34 1.69 -18.55 -6.69
C ARG A 34 2.54 -17.96 -5.56
N GLN A 35 3.82 -18.35 -5.46
CA GLN A 35 4.74 -17.90 -4.41
C GLN A 35 4.93 -16.37 -4.39
N ALA A 36 4.73 -15.70 -5.52
CA ALA A 36 4.75 -14.23 -5.61
C ALA A 36 3.86 -13.52 -4.58
N SER A 37 2.78 -14.18 -4.12
CA SER A 37 1.87 -13.66 -3.09
C SER A 37 2.54 -13.49 -1.72
N ALA A 38 3.71 -14.09 -1.48
CA ALA A 38 4.50 -13.90 -0.27
C ALA A 38 5.26 -12.56 -0.24
N ILE A 39 5.25 -11.76 -1.31
CA ILE A 39 6.11 -10.58 -1.39
C ILE A 39 5.88 -9.55 -0.28
N ILE A 40 4.64 -9.22 0.05
CA ILE A 40 4.32 -8.23 1.09
C ILE A 40 4.87 -8.65 2.47
N PRO A 41 4.57 -9.85 3.00
CA PRO A 41 5.11 -10.25 4.29
C PRO A 41 6.64 -10.39 4.30
N LEU A 42 7.27 -10.79 3.19
CA LEU A 42 8.73 -10.87 3.10
C LEU A 42 9.40 -9.50 3.11
N LEU A 43 8.88 -8.54 2.33
CA LEU A 43 9.38 -7.16 2.35
C LEU A 43 9.17 -6.52 3.72
N TRP A 44 8.03 -6.79 4.38
CA TRP A 44 7.79 -6.29 5.73
C TRP A 44 8.81 -6.84 6.73
N ARG A 45 9.11 -8.14 6.64
CA ARG A 45 10.12 -8.78 7.48
C ARG A 45 11.52 -8.19 7.25
N ALA A 46 11.88 -7.95 5.99
CA ALA A 46 13.16 -7.33 5.64
C ALA A 46 13.27 -5.90 6.19
N GLN A 47 12.19 -5.12 6.04
CA GLN A 47 12.10 -3.79 6.64
C GLN A 47 12.26 -3.82 8.15
N GLU A 48 11.57 -4.71 8.85
CA GLU A 48 11.67 -4.77 10.31
C GLU A 48 13.08 -5.15 10.79
N GLN A 49 13.81 -5.96 10.02
CA GLN A 49 15.20 -6.32 10.33
C GLN A 49 16.16 -5.11 10.23
N GLU A 50 15.99 -4.25 9.22
CA GLU A 50 16.89 -3.09 8.99
C GLU A 50 16.35 -1.77 9.56
N GLY A 51 15.05 -1.71 9.88
CA GLY A 51 14.28 -0.52 10.24
C GLY A 51 13.60 0.22 9.09
N TRP A 52 14.02 -0.06 7.85
CA TRP A 52 13.48 0.52 6.63
C TRP A 52 13.77 -0.42 5.46
N LEU A 53 13.06 -0.27 4.36
CA LEU A 53 13.15 -1.18 3.22
C LEU A 53 14.17 -0.69 2.20
N THR A 54 15.35 -1.31 2.20
CA THR A 54 16.48 -0.96 1.34
C THR A 54 16.35 -1.57 -0.06
N LYS A 55 17.04 -0.98 -1.04
CA LYS A 55 17.10 -1.52 -2.40
C LYS A 55 17.63 -2.96 -2.45
N PRO A 56 18.77 -3.29 -1.79
CA PRO A 56 19.26 -4.66 -1.77
C PRO A 56 18.27 -5.64 -1.14
N ALA A 57 17.52 -5.22 -0.11
CA ALA A 57 16.48 -6.05 0.49
C ALA A 57 15.33 -6.36 -0.48
N ILE A 58 14.89 -5.35 -1.26
CA ILE A 58 13.86 -5.52 -2.28
C ILE A 58 14.32 -6.50 -3.37
N GLU A 59 15.54 -6.32 -3.88
CA GLU A 59 16.12 -7.18 -4.92
C GLU A 59 16.32 -8.61 -4.41
N TYR A 60 16.80 -8.77 -3.18
CA TYR A 60 16.96 -10.08 -2.53
C TYR A 60 15.63 -10.83 -2.40
N VAL A 61 14.56 -10.17 -1.97
CA VAL A 61 13.22 -10.78 -1.89
C VAL A 61 12.67 -11.10 -3.28
N ALA A 62 12.94 -10.26 -4.27
CA ALA A 62 12.55 -10.52 -5.65
C ALA A 62 13.23 -11.79 -6.19
N ASP A 63 14.55 -11.92 -5.98
CA ASP A 63 15.34 -13.09 -6.39
C ASP A 63 14.84 -14.37 -5.69
N MET A 64 14.56 -14.29 -4.38
CA MET A 64 14.00 -15.40 -3.59
C MET A 64 12.66 -15.91 -4.14
N LEU A 65 11.83 -15.01 -4.68
CA LEU A 65 10.53 -15.35 -5.26
C LEU A 65 10.56 -15.61 -6.77
N GLY A 66 11.73 -15.49 -7.42
CA GLY A 66 11.86 -15.60 -8.87
C GLY A 66 11.14 -14.49 -9.63
N LEU A 67 11.02 -13.30 -9.05
CA LEU A 67 10.36 -12.13 -9.63
C LEU A 67 11.37 -11.18 -10.28
N ALA A 68 10.94 -10.50 -11.35
CA ALA A 68 11.71 -9.37 -11.87
C ALA A 68 11.78 -8.25 -10.82
N HIS A 69 12.96 -7.67 -10.60
CA HIS A 69 13.19 -6.64 -9.58
C HIS A 69 12.22 -5.46 -9.67
N ILE A 70 11.82 -5.07 -10.88
CA ILE A 70 10.84 -4.00 -11.10
C ILE A 70 9.49 -4.28 -10.43
N ARG A 71 9.05 -5.54 -10.35
CA ARG A 71 7.78 -5.91 -9.71
C ARG A 71 7.85 -5.74 -8.20
N ALA A 72 8.98 -6.09 -7.60
CA ALA A 72 9.20 -5.86 -6.18
C ALA A 72 9.30 -4.36 -5.86
N LEU A 73 9.94 -3.58 -6.74
CA LEU A 73 10.00 -2.11 -6.63
C LEU A 73 8.62 -1.45 -6.77
N GLU A 74 7.78 -1.92 -7.70
CA GLU A 74 6.39 -1.46 -7.83
C GLU A 74 5.61 -1.69 -6.52
N VAL A 75 5.71 -2.89 -5.93
CA VAL A 75 5.06 -3.19 -4.63
C VAL A 75 5.59 -2.28 -3.52
N ALA A 76 6.92 -2.18 -3.38
CA ALA A 76 7.56 -1.38 -2.34
C ALA A 76 7.20 0.11 -2.43
N THR A 77 7.09 0.64 -3.65
CA THR A 77 6.77 2.05 -3.89
C THR A 77 5.27 2.33 -3.77
N PHE A 78 4.41 1.36 -4.12
CA PHE A 78 2.95 1.49 -4.05
C PHE A 78 2.41 1.51 -2.61
N TYR A 79 2.87 0.61 -1.74
CA TYR A 79 2.37 0.51 -0.37
C TYR A 79 3.13 1.45 0.58
N PHE A 80 2.42 2.41 1.18
CA PHE A 80 2.99 3.44 2.07
C PHE A 80 3.59 2.89 3.36
N MET A 81 3.15 1.70 3.78
CA MET A 81 3.68 0.97 4.93
C MET A 81 5.18 0.63 4.80
N PHE A 82 5.70 0.52 3.57
CA PHE A 82 7.11 0.25 3.34
C PHE A 82 7.92 1.55 3.39
N GLN A 83 8.77 1.71 4.40
CA GLN A 83 9.58 2.89 4.62
C GLN A 83 10.80 2.87 3.69
N LEU A 84 10.80 3.70 2.65
CA LEU A 84 11.89 3.77 1.66
C LEU A 84 13.01 4.76 2.06
N LEU A 85 12.92 5.29 3.28
CA LEU A 85 13.85 6.23 3.89
C LEU A 85 14.25 5.70 5.28
N PRO A 86 15.47 5.98 5.76
CA PRO A 86 15.90 5.63 7.11
C PRO A 86 14.92 6.17 8.16
N THR A 87 14.49 5.30 9.07
CA THR A 87 13.58 5.64 10.18
C THR A 87 14.33 5.70 11.51
N GLY A 88 13.70 6.32 12.50
CA GLY A 88 14.23 6.41 13.85
C GLY A 88 14.58 5.03 14.44
N SER A 89 15.68 4.96 15.20
CA SER A 89 16.12 3.71 15.82
C SER A 89 15.13 3.18 16.87
N VAL A 90 14.35 4.06 17.49
CA VAL A 90 13.32 3.73 18.48
C VAL A 90 11.96 3.60 17.81
N ALA A 91 11.50 4.63 17.10
CA ALA A 91 10.18 4.58 16.47
C ALA A 91 10.00 5.57 15.31
N ASN A 92 9.14 5.18 14.36
CA ASN A 92 8.52 6.09 13.39
C ASN A 92 7.09 6.42 13.85
N ILE A 93 6.82 7.70 14.10
CA ILE A 93 5.55 8.18 14.65
C ILE A 93 4.61 8.55 13.50
N GLN A 94 3.49 7.83 13.37
CA GLN A 94 2.51 8.04 12.31
C GLN A 94 1.26 8.70 12.90
N ILE A 95 1.08 10.00 12.64
CA ILE A 95 -0.06 10.77 13.15
C ILE A 95 -1.19 10.75 12.12
N CYS A 96 -2.40 10.34 12.52
CA CYS A 96 -3.56 10.43 11.63
C CYS A 96 -3.97 11.90 11.44
N GLY A 97 -3.81 12.42 10.22
CA GLY A 97 -4.17 13.80 9.84
C GLY A 97 -5.59 13.96 9.29
N THR A 98 -6.35 12.86 9.16
CA THR A 98 -7.66 12.89 8.48
C THR A 98 -8.76 13.57 9.29
N THR A 99 -9.87 13.88 8.62
CA THR A 99 -10.96 14.76 9.11
C THR A 99 -11.38 14.53 10.56
N THR A 100 -11.61 13.30 10.99
CA THR A 100 -12.04 13.03 12.38
C THR A 100 -10.95 13.42 13.38
N CYS A 101 -9.70 13.00 13.13
CA CYS A 101 -8.58 13.36 14.00
C CYS A 101 -8.25 14.86 13.92
N MET A 102 -8.36 15.46 12.74
CA MET A 102 -8.22 16.91 12.53
C MET A 102 -9.21 17.69 13.41
N ILE A 103 -10.50 17.33 13.39
CA ILE A 103 -11.54 17.98 14.22
C ILE A 103 -11.24 17.80 15.72
N CYS A 104 -10.64 16.67 16.11
CA CYS A 104 -10.28 16.37 17.48
C CYS A 104 -8.89 16.90 17.90
N GLY A 105 -8.21 17.70 17.07
CA GLY A 105 -6.94 18.36 17.43
C GLY A 105 -5.66 17.66 16.98
N ALA A 106 -5.69 16.87 15.90
CA ALA A 106 -4.47 16.23 15.35
C ALA A 106 -3.38 17.23 14.94
N GLU A 107 -3.72 18.46 14.57
CA GLU A 107 -2.74 19.51 14.25
C GLU A 107 -1.85 19.85 15.45
N ASP A 108 -2.38 19.78 16.67
CA ASP A 108 -1.61 19.97 17.90
C ASP A 108 -0.60 18.83 18.09
N LEU A 109 -0.98 17.59 17.73
CA LEU A 109 -0.07 16.44 17.75
C LEU A 109 1.06 16.59 16.72
N VAL A 110 0.73 17.07 15.52
CA VAL A 110 1.72 17.39 14.48
C VAL A 110 2.68 18.49 14.96
N ALA A 111 2.19 19.50 15.68
CA ALA A 111 3.04 20.55 16.26
C ALA A 111 4.03 19.99 17.30
N VAL A 112 3.61 19.03 18.12
CA VAL A 112 4.51 18.31 19.03
C VAL A 112 5.59 17.54 18.26
N CYS A 113 5.22 16.82 17.20
CA CYS A 113 6.19 16.10 16.37
C CYS A 113 7.20 17.04 15.70
N LYS A 114 6.72 18.19 15.18
CA LYS A 114 7.58 19.21 14.57
C LYS A 114 8.60 19.80 15.54
N SER A 115 8.22 19.98 16.80
CA SER A 115 9.06 20.60 17.82
C SER A 115 10.03 19.60 18.48
N LYS A 116 9.58 18.38 18.76
CA LYS A 116 10.38 17.36 19.47
C LYS A 116 11.23 16.47 18.55
N ILE A 117 10.76 16.18 17.33
CA ILE A 117 11.41 15.23 16.42
C ILE A 117 12.14 16.00 15.31
N ALA A 118 11.42 16.61 14.39
CA ALA A 118 11.99 17.38 13.29
C ALA A 118 10.95 18.29 12.63
N ALA A 119 11.35 19.46 12.14
CA ALA A 119 10.41 20.40 11.51
C ALA A 119 9.69 19.85 10.26
N LYS A 120 10.32 18.92 9.55
CA LYS A 120 9.79 18.28 8.34
C LYS A 120 9.49 16.79 8.59
N PRO A 121 8.39 16.26 8.03
CA PRO A 121 8.14 14.81 8.02
C PRO A 121 9.29 14.02 7.39
N HIS A 122 9.38 12.74 7.73
CA HIS A 122 10.40 11.79 7.25
C HIS A 122 11.86 12.24 7.47
N THR A 123 12.07 13.14 8.44
CA THR A 123 13.40 13.60 8.84
C THR A 123 13.73 13.00 10.20
N LEU A 124 14.92 12.42 10.32
CA LEU A 124 15.44 11.91 11.58
C LEU A 124 15.60 13.03 12.60
N SER A 125 15.27 12.72 13.85
CA SER A 125 15.60 13.58 14.99
C SER A 125 17.12 13.73 15.15
N ALA A 126 17.54 14.78 15.84
CA ALA A 126 18.96 15.08 16.05
C ALA A 126 19.72 13.95 16.77
N ASP A 127 19.02 13.17 17.59
CA ASP A 127 19.55 11.99 18.31
C ASP A 127 19.37 10.67 17.53
N GLY A 128 18.76 10.71 16.34
CA GLY A 128 18.51 9.55 15.48
C GLY A 128 17.44 8.57 16.00
N LYS A 129 16.78 8.88 17.11
CA LYS A 129 15.83 7.96 17.74
C LYS A 129 14.47 7.93 17.07
N PHE A 130 14.03 9.05 16.51
CA PHE A 130 12.65 9.22 16.03
C PHE A 130 12.59 9.77 14.61
N THR A 131 11.56 9.34 13.89
CA THR A 131 11.03 10.00 12.70
C THR A 131 9.53 10.20 12.87
N TRP A 132 8.93 11.09 12.10
CA TRP A 132 7.48 11.24 12.10
C TRP A 132 6.94 11.50 10.70
N GLU A 133 5.69 11.14 10.52
CA GLU A 133 4.92 11.44 9.32
C GLU A 133 3.44 11.65 9.67
N GLU A 134 2.78 12.42 8.82
CA GLU A 134 1.33 12.52 8.83
C GLU A 134 0.78 11.47 7.85
N VAL A 135 -0.15 10.66 8.32
CA VAL A 135 -0.75 9.56 7.56
C VAL A 135 -2.25 9.77 7.40
N GLU A 136 -2.81 9.01 6.46
CA GLU A 136 -4.24 8.91 6.24
C GLU A 136 -4.94 8.14 7.37
N CYS A 137 -6.23 7.83 7.19
CA CYS A 137 -7.05 7.24 8.23
C CYS A 137 -6.53 5.87 8.69
N LEU A 138 -6.22 5.76 9.99
CA LEU A 138 -5.81 4.51 10.66
C LEU A 138 -6.99 3.70 11.24
N GLY A 139 -8.22 4.15 11.03
CA GLY A 139 -9.43 3.39 11.37
C GLY A 139 -9.87 3.42 12.85
N ALA A 140 -9.23 4.22 13.71
CA ALA A 140 -9.58 4.36 15.13
C ALA A 140 -10.39 5.64 15.43
N CYS A 141 -11.38 5.95 14.58
CA CYS A 141 -12.11 7.23 14.61
C CYS A 141 -12.86 7.51 15.92
N SER A 142 -13.30 6.49 16.66
CA SER A 142 -14.00 6.63 17.94
C SER A 142 -13.10 7.16 19.07
N ASN A 143 -11.79 7.01 18.90
CA ASN A 143 -10.77 7.35 19.88
C ASN A 143 -9.80 8.43 19.33
N ALA A 144 -10.28 9.24 18.38
CA ALA A 144 -9.53 10.36 17.85
C ALA A 144 -9.22 11.42 18.94
N PRO A 145 -8.08 12.14 18.83
CA PRO A 145 -7.01 11.96 17.86
C PRO A 145 -6.05 10.84 18.30
N MET A 146 -5.37 10.22 17.33
CA MET A 146 -4.54 9.04 17.57
C MET A 146 -3.28 9.00 16.71
N ALA A 147 -2.32 8.20 17.17
CA ALA A 147 -1.06 7.91 16.50
C ALA A 147 -0.80 6.40 16.47
N GLN A 148 -0.22 5.91 15.39
CA GLN A 148 0.42 4.60 15.39
C GLN A 148 1.91 4.76 15.64
N ILE A 149 2.43 4.02 16.62
CA ILE A 149 3.84 4.04 16.99
C ILE A 149 4.32 2.60 17.07
N GLY A 150 5.18 2.22 16.14
CA GLY A 150 5.54 0.82 15.94
C GLY A 150 4.31 0.00 15.53
N LYS A 151 4.01 -1.05 16.30
CA LYS A 151 2.92 -1.99 16.01
C LYS A 151 1.57 -1.59 16.60
N ASP A 152 1.54 -0.62 17.53
CA ASP A 152 0.35 -0.34 18.33
C ASP A 152 -0.19 1.08 18.14
N TYR A 153 -1.46 1.23 18.54
CA TYR A 153 -2.18 2.50 18.54
C TYR A 153 -2.12 3.16 19.90
N TYR A 154 -1.96 4.49 19.88
CA TYR A 154 -2.08 5.36 21.03
C TYR A 154 -3.16 6.38 20.73
N GLU A 155 -4.20 6.39 21.56
CA GLU A 155 -5.48 7.00 21.22
C GLU A 155 -5.92 8.01 22.29
N ASP A 156 -6.95 8.81 21.99
CA ASP A 156 -7.43 9.89 22.84
C ASP A 156 -6.29 10.82 23.30
N LEU A 157 -5.37 11.10 22.37
CA LEU A 157 -4.15 11.85 22.60
C LEU A 157 -4.43 13.35 22.75
N THR A 158 -3.55 14.00 23.50
CA THR A 158 -3.45 15.46 23.59
C THR A 158 -1.99 15.83 23.36
N ALA A 159 -1.69 17.10 23.10
CA ALA A 159 -0.31 17.55 22.94
C ALA A 159 0.58 17.18 24.14
N GLU A 160 0.05 17.33 25.36
CA GLU A 160 0.75 16.96 26.60
C GLU A 160 1.02 15.45 26.67
N LYS A 161 -0.02 14.63 26.48
CA LYS A 161 0.13 13.16 26.54
C LYS A 161 1.08 12.63 25.47
N LEU A 162 1.03 13.17 24.24
CA LEU A 162 1.95 12.77 23.19
C LEU A 162 3.39 13.21 23.54
N SER A 163 3.56 14.42 24.09
CA SER A 163 4.86 14.90 24.56
C SER A 163 5.47 13.97 25.62
N ASP A 164 4.67 13.58 26.60
CA ASP A 164 5.09 12.68 27.69
C ASP A 164 5.37 11.26 27.18
N LEU A 165 4.59 10.79 26.22
CA LEU A 165 4.77 9.49 25.57
C LEU A 165 6.11 9.44 24.82
N LEU A 166 6.44 10.50 24.06
CA LEU A 166 7.72 10.58 23.36
C LEU A 166 8.90 10.61 24.34
N ASP A 167 8.77 11.29 25.49
CA ASP A 167 9.81 11.33 26.51
C ASP A 167 10.05 9.95 27.15
N GLN A 168 8.97 9.21 27.44
CA GLN A 168 9.05 7.83 27.94
C GLN A 168 9.75 6.91 26.93
N LEU A 169 9.35 6.96 25.66
CA LEU A 169 10.02 6.20 24.60
C LEU A 169 11.50 6.58 24.48
N ALA A 170 11.83 7.85 24.62
CA ALA A 170 13.21 8.33 24.55
C ALA A 170 14.08 7.80 25.71
N ALA A 171 13.45 7.58 26.87
CA ALA A 171 14.04 6.97 28.06
C ALA A 171 14.16 5.43 27.97
N GLY A 172 13.60 4.81 26.92
CA GLY A 172 13.61 3.36 26.71
C GLY A 172 12.46 2.63 27.41
N GLU A 173 11.45 3.36 27.87
CA GLU A 173 10.20 2.77 28.38
C GLU A 173 9.27 2.42 27.21
N VAL A 174 8.38 1.45 27.42
CA VAL A 174 7.33 1.07 26.45
C VAL A 174 5.98 1.41 27.06
N PRO A 175 5.39 2.57 26.70
CA PRO A 175 4.09 2.99 27.23
C PRO A 175 2.97 2.01 26.85
N VAL A 176 1.91 1.98 27.65
CA VAL A 176 0.77 1.09 27.40
C VAL A 176 -0.04 1.61 26.21
N PRO A 177 -0.27 0.78 25.17
CA PRO A 177 -1.06 1.19 24.01
C PRO A 177 -2.56 1.26 24.33
N GLY A 178 -3.30 1.95 23.45
CA GLY A 178 -4.74 2.20 23.54
C GLY A 178 -5.09 3.61 24.02
N PRO A 179 -6.31 3.79 24.57
CA PRO A 179 -6.82 5.09 25.03
C PRO A 179 -6.01 5.67 26.19
N GLN A 180 -5.50 6.90 26.02
CA GLN A 180 -4.69 7.56 27.04
C GLN A 180 -5.54 8.39 28.04
N ASN A 181 -6.88 8.31 27.97
CA ASN A 181 -7.82 9.06 28.81
C ASN A 181 -8.51 8.22 29.91
N GLY A 182 -8.10 6.95 30.07
CA GLY A 182 -8.64 6.05 31.09
C GLY A 182 -9.84 5.21 30.64
N ARG A 183 -10.26 5.32 29.37
CA ARG A 183 -11.14 4.32 28.75
C ARG A 183 -10.42 2.99 28.61
N PHE A 184 -11.21 1.93 28.55
CA PHE A 184 -10.76 0.55 28.37
C PHE A 184 -10.52 0.22 26.88
N SER A 185 -11.42 0.68 26.01
CA SER A 185 -11.29 0.60 24.56
C SER A 185 -11.99 1.79 23.90
N SER A 186 -13.16 1.59 23.30
CA SER A 186 -13.90 2.59 22.55
C SER A 186 -15.22 2.98 23.20
N GLU A 187 -15.43 2.61 24.47
CA GLU A 187 -16.65 2.95 25.18
C GLU A 187 -16.77 4.46 25.46
N PRO A 188 -17.99 4.99 25.66
CA PRO A 188 -18.15 6.39 26.05
C PRO A 188 -17.39 6.69 27.35
N LEU A 189 -16.73 7.85 27.42
CA LEU A 189 -15.95 8.25 28.60
C LEU A 189 -16.78 8.28 29.90
N ALA A 190 -18.08 8.56 29.78
CA ALA A 190 -19.01 8.61 30.91
C ALA A 190 -19.43 7.22 31.42
N GLY A 191 -19.02 6.14 30.75
CA GLY A 191 -19.37 4.76 31.07
C GLY A 191 -20.22 4.06 30.00
N LEU A 192 -20.44 2.77 30.21
CA LEU A 192 -21.20 1.92 29.30
C LEU A 192 -22.68 2.32 29.26
N VAL A 193 -23.20 2.55 28.05
CA VAL A 193 -24.61 2.82 27.78
C VAL A 193 -25.30 1.68 27.01
N THR A 194 -24.52 0.74 26.50
CA THR A 194 -24.95 -0.48 25.80
C THR A 194 -24.21 -1.68 26.38
N LEU A 195 -24.76 -2.89 26.17
CA LEU A 195 -24.20 -4.15 26.66
C LEU A 195 -23.89 -4.16 28.17
N THR A 196 -24.64 -3.38 28.96
CA THR A 196 -24.41 -3.20 30.39
C THR A 196 -24.59 -4.49 31.20
N GLU A 197 -25.45 -5.40 30.72
CA GLU A 197 -25.65 -6.73 31.31
C GLU A 197 -24.45 -7.68 31.15
N HIS A 198 -23.52 -7.34 30.24
CA HIS A 198 -22.32 -8.12 29.94
C HIS A 198 -21.05 -7.46 30.50
N ASP A 199 -21.17 -6.45 31.35
CA ASP A 199 -20.02 -5.93 32.09
C ASP A 199 -19.51 -7.01 33.06
N SER A 200 -18.55 -7.81 32.58
CA SER A 200 -17.89 -8.87 33.35
C SER A 200 -16.93 -8.33 34.42
N GLY A 201 -16.89 -7.00 34.63
CA GLY A 201 -15.88 -6.33 35.42
C GLY A 201 -14.59 -6.06 34.63
N ARG A 202 -13.72 -5.24 35.23
CA ARG A 202 -12.50 -4.76 34.60
C ARG A 202 -11.38 -5.80 34.65
N THR A 203 -11.21 -6.57 33.57
CA THR A 203 -9.85 -7.05 33.25
C THR A 203 -8.94 -5.82 33.14
N LYS A 204 -7.67 -5.93 33.53
CA LYS A 204 -6.77 -4.77 33.55
C LYS A 204 -6.64 -4.14 32.15
N TYR A 205 -6.60 -4.98 31.12
CA TYR A 205 -6.50 -4.60 29.72
C TYR A 205 -7.48 -5.43 28.87
N ASN A 206 -7.79 -4.94 27.67
CA ASN A 206 -8.40 -5.75 26.63
C ASN A 206 -7.36 -6.76 26.09
N ALA A 207 -7.80 -7.73 25.27
CA ALA A 207 -6.93 -8.83 24.83
C ALA A 207 -5.70 -8.35 24.03
N SER A 208 -5.85 -7.33 23.18
CA SER A 208 -4.74 -6.83 22.37
C SER A 208 -3.73 -6.04 23.20
N VAL A 209 -4.20 -5.12 24.06
CA VAL A 209 -3.32 -4.36 24.96
C VAL A 209 -2.65 -5.28 25.98
N GLY A 210 -3.37 -6.28 26.49
CA GLY A 210 -2.80 -7.30 27.36
C GLY A 210 -1.62 -8.02 26.70
N LEU A 211 -1.79 -8.45 25.45
CA LEU A 211 -0.72 -9.09 24.68
C LEU A 211 0.47 -8.13 24.46
N ALA A 212 0.22 -6.88 24.08
CA ALA A 212 1.28 -5.89 23.86
C ALA A 212 2.09 -5.61 25.15
N VAL A 213 1.43 -5.54 26.30
CA VAL A 213 2.09 -5.35 27.60
C VAL A 213 2.88 -6.59 28.02
N ASP A 214 2.32 -7.79 27.82
CA ASP A 214 2.98 -9.04 28.18
C ASP A 214 4.22 -9.31 27.31
N LEU A 215 4.17 -8.95 26.02
CA LEU A 215 5.26 -9.13 25.08
C LEU A 215 6.28 -7.98 25.10
N GLY A 216 5.85 -6.76 25.40
CA GLY A 216 6.68 -5.56 25.41
C GLY A 216 7.29 -5.23 24.04
N ASP A 217 6.63 -5.60 22.94
CA ASP A 217 7.21 -5.59 21.60
C ASP A 217 6.71 -4.46 20.68
N THR A 218 5.95 -3.51 21.23
CA THR A 218 5.34 -2.38 20.50
C THR A 218 6.30 -1.67 19.56
N VAL A 219 7.46 -1.26 20.08
CA VAL A 219 8.53 -0.59 19.31
C VAL A 219 9.72 -1.50 19.01
N LYS A 220 9.63 -2.78 19.38
CA LYS A 220 10.69 -3.75 19.14
C LYS A 220 10.66 -4.22 17.69
N ARG A 221 11.76 -3.97 16.98
CA ARG A 221 12.03 -4.48 15.64
C ARG A 221 12.13 -6.00 15.63
N ILE A 222 11.85 -6.58 14.46
CA ILE A 222 11.93 -8.03 14.24
C ILE A 222 13.35 -8.40 13.80
N ASP A 223 14.19 -8.80 14.75
CA ASP A 223 15.60 -9.14 14.54
C ASP A 223 15.94 -10.62 14.80
N GLY A 224 14.94 -11.44 15.09
CA GLY A 224 15.06 -12.85 15.47
C GLY A 224 15.06 -13.08 16.99
N THR A 225 15.00 -12.03 17.81
CA THR A 225 14.87 -12.12 19.27
C THR A 225 13.44 -11.87 19.77
N GLU A 226 12.50 -11.60 18.87
CA GLU A 226 11.08 -11.49 19.17
C GLU A 226 10.44 -12.85 19.51
N VAL A 227 9.16 -12.81 19.88
CA VAL A 227 8.37 -14.02 20.11
C VAL A 227 8.39 -14.88 18.84
N PRO A 228 8.79 -16.16 18.92
CA PRO A 228 8.84 -17.02 17.75
C PRO A 228 7.48 -17.07 17.04
N ILE A 229 7.47 -16.68 15.76
CA ILE A 229 6.27 -16.84 14.95
C ILE A 229 6.11 -18.33 14.67
N LEU A 230 5.04 -18.89 15.22
CA LEU A 230 4.61 -20.24 14.89
C LEU A 230 4.26 -20.28 13.41
N THR A 231 4.68 -21.34 12.73
CA THR A 231 4.26 -21.67 11.35
C THR A 231 3.22 -22.78 11.40
N PRO A 232 2.03 -22.56 12.02
CA PRO A 232 1.09 -23.65 12.33
C PRO A 232 0.53 -24.37 11.09
N TRP A 233 0.65 -23.77 9.91
CA TRP A 233 0.28 -24.41 8.63
C TRP A 233 1.31 -25.45 8.17
N LYS A 234 2.56 -25.40 8.67
CA LYS A 234 3.54 -26.46 8.48
C LYS A 234 3.26 -27.56 9.49
N GLN A 235 2.66 -28.66 9.03
CA GLN A 235 2.27 -29.80 9.86
C GLN A 235 3.46 -30.51 10.57
N ASP A 236 4.71 -30.10 10.31
CA ASP A 236 5.93 -30.69 10.87
C ASP A 236 6.69 -29.83 11.90
N ALA A 237 6.20 -28.63 12.26
CA ALA A 237 6.81 -27.84 13.33
C ALA A 237 6.36 -28.38 14.71
N ALA A 238 7.15 -29.26 15.30
CA ALA A 238 6.89 -29.86 16.61
C ALA A 238 6.62 -28.79 17.71
N VAL A 239 5.35 -28.57 18.01
CA VAL A 239 4.88 -28.01 19.28
C VAL A 239 3.80 -28.96 19.82
N LYS A 240 4.03 -29.50 21.02
CA LYS A 240 3.13 -30.46 21.68
C LYS A 240 1.83 -29.77 22.15
N THR A 241 0.70 -30.30 21.69
CA THR A 241 -0.61 -30.30 22.37
C THR A 241 -1.32 -31.66 22.07
N PRO A 242 -2.37 -32.11 22.79
CA PRO A 242 -2.55 -33.47 23.31
C PRO A 242 -3.08 -34.51 22.29
N SER A 243 -3.24 -35.76 22.76
CA SER A 243 -3.03 -37.01 22.00
C SER A 243 -4.19 -37.66 21.26
N LYS A 244 -3.85 -38.23 20.09
CA LYS A 244 -4.15 -39.53 19.44
C LYS A 244 -5.58 -40.13 19.37
N GLU A 245 -6.49 -39.93 20.32
CA GLU A 245 -7.85 -40.51 20.22
C GLU A 245 -8.85 -39.56 19.55
N GLU A 246 -8.57 -38.25 19.55
CA GLU A 246 -9.50 -37.24 18.99
C GLU A 246 -9.34 -37.03 17.47
N ILE A 247 -8.26 -37.51 16.87
CA ILE A 247 -7.91 -37.21 15.46
C ILE A 247 -8.49 -38.25 14.49
N GLU A 248 -8.70 -39.50 14.89
CA GLU A 248 -9.23 -40.55 13.99
C GLU A 248 -10.71 -40.34 13.59
N ALA A 249 -11.45 -39.42 14.22
CA ALA A 249 -12.91 -39.41 14.15
C ALA A 249 -13.55 -38.42 13.16
N LYS A 250 -12.81 -37.53 12.47
CA LYS A 250 -13.44 -36.42 11.70
C LYS A 250 -12.72 -36.00 10.41
N GLU A 251 -12.48 -36.92 9.48
CA GLU A 251 -12.25 -36.55 8.08
C GLU A 251 -13.57 -36.48 7.29
N PRO A 252 -13.85 -35.40 6.53
CA PRO A 252 -14.80 -35.43 5.43
C PRO A 252 -14.08 -35.50 4.06
N ARG A 253 -14.51 -36.43 3.19
CA ARG A 253 -14.10 -36.59 1.78
C ARG A 253 -15.25 -36.31 0.79
N PRO A 254 -14.95 -35.69 -0.36
CA PRO A 254 -15.64 -35.95 -1.63
C PRO A 254 -14.67 -36.07 -2.84
N ALA A 255 -14.96 -36.70 -3.99
CA ALA A 255 -15.92 -37.74 -4.41
C ALA A 255 -15.36 -38.45 -5.68
N GLU A 256 -15.67 -39.74 -5.89
CA GLU A 256 -15.11 -40.58 -6.97
C GLU A 256 -15.51 -40.08 -8.39
N GLY A 257 -14.51 -39.85 -9.26
CA GLY A 257 -14.72 -39.67 -10.71
C GLY A 257 -14.33 -38.31 -11.33
N LYS A 258 -13.69 -37.39 -10.59
CA LYS A 258 -13.01 -36.19 -11.14
C LYS A 258 -11.62 -36.06 -10.50
N PRO A 259 -10.55 -35.67 -11.24
CA PRO A 259 -9.24 -35.46 -10.63
C PRO A 259 -9.28 -34.29 -9.65
N VAL A 260 -8.52 -34.46 -8.58
CA VAL A 260 -8.34 -33.59 -7.41
C VAL A 260 -6.84 -33.62 -7.16
N ASP A 261 -6.25 -32.47 -6.84
CA ASP A 261 -4.83 -32.43 -6.49
C ASP A 261 -4.59 -32.95 -5.06
N ASP A 262 -3.32 -32.98 -4.66
CA ASP A 262 -2.85 -33.60 -3.42
C ASP A 262 -3.51 -33.02 -2.14
N THR A 263 -4.28 -31.91 -2.26
CA THR A 263 -5.00 -31.25 -1.15
C THR A 263 -6.51 -31.53 -1.09
N GLY A 264 -7.11 -32.18 -2.09
CA GLY A 264 -8.52 -32.61 -2.08
C GLY A 264 -9.57 -31.55 -2.48
N VAL A 265 -9.19 -30.52 -3.25
CA VAL A 265 -10.08 -29.50 -3.85
C VAL A 265 -10.12 -29.65 -5.38
N THR A 266 -11.29 -29.45 -6.01
CA THR A 266 -11.49 -29.65 -7.47
C THR A 266 -10.84 -28.58 -8.34
N GLU A 267 -10.13 -29.00 -9.40
CA GLU A 267 -9.50 -28.14 -10.41
C GLU A 267 -10.52 -27.32 -11.23
N GLN A 268 -10.32 -26.00 -11.34
CA GLN A 268 -10.98 -25.14 -12.32
C GLN A 268 -9.91 -24.41 -13.14
N GLU A 269 -9.68 -24.86 -14.37
CA GLU A 269 -8.82 -24.17 -15.34
C GLU A 269 -9.56 -22.97 -15.96
N SER A 270 -8.87 -21.83 -16.05
CA SER A 270 -9.27 -20.69 -16.87
C SER A 270 -8.36 -20.60 -18.11
N THR A 271 -8.90 -20.86 -19.30
CA THR A 271 -8.21 -20.59 -20.56
C THR A 271 -8.44 -19.14 -20.97
N ALA A 272 -7.41 -18.30 -20.86
CA ALA A 272 -7.38 -16.97 -21.45
C ALA A 272 -6.09 -16.83 -22.28
N GLU A 273 -6.24 -16.87 -23.60
CA GLU A 273 -5.23 -16.36 -24.53
C GLU A 273 -5.49 -14.85 -24.71
N SER A 274 -4.54 -14.01 -24.30
CA SER A 274 -4.35 -12.72 -24.97
C SER A 274 -2.87 -12.35 -25.00
N THR A 275 -2.36 -12.23 -26.21
CA THR A 275 -1.09 -11.59 -26.52
C THR A 275 -1.29 -10.08 -26.48
N GLY A 276 -0.64 -9.38 -25.55
CA GLY A 276 -0.68 -7.93 -25.46
C GLY A 276 0.68 -7.38 -25.02
N LYS A 277 1.53 -7.09 -26.00
CA LYS A 277 2.79 -6.36 -25.86
C LYS A 277 2.49 -4.89 -26.17
N VAL A 278 2.75 -3.96 -25.25
CA VAL A 278 3.02 -2.54 -25.58
C VAL A 278 3.98 -1.95 -24.54
N GLU A 279 5.11 -1.47 -25.05
CA GLU A 279 6.05 -0.56 -24.41
C GLU A 279 5.49 0.87 -24.50
N THR A 280 5.64 1.69 -23.45
CA THR A 280 5.63 3.15 -23.60
C THR A 280 6.67 3.74 -22.64
N ASP A 281 7.74 4.27 -23.23
CA ASP A 281 8.67 5.21 -22.60
C ASP A 281 7.98 6.59 -22.46
N ASP A 282 8.00 7.15 -21.26
CA ASP A 282 7.60 8.54 -20.99
C ASP A 282 8.85 9.36 -20.61
N ALA A 283 9.32 10.17 -21.55
CA ALA A 283 10.11 11.37 -21.29
C ALA A 283 9.91 12.39 -22.45
N PRO A 284 9.90 13.70 -22.15
CA PRO A 284 9.37 14.72 -23.05
C PRO A 284 10.38 15.08 -24.16
N ALA A 285 9.91 15.11 -25.41
CA ALA A 285 10.72 15.56 -26.55
C ALA A 285 10.13 16.84 -27.16
N GLU A 286 10.84 17.95 -26.95
CA GLU A 286 10.69 19.18 -27.72
C GLU A 286 11.01 18.89 -29.20
N GLY A 287 10.08 19.23 -30.12
CA GLY A 287 10.39 19.35 -31.55
C GLY A 287 9.63 18.45 -32.55
N GLN A 288 8.33 18.17 -32.35
CA GLN A 288 7.53 17.42 -33.34
C GLN A 288 6.47 18.30 -34.05
N SER A 289 6.18 17.97 -35.31
CA SER A 289 5.23 18.67 -36.18
C SER A 289 3.84 18.73 -35.58
N LYS A 290 3.21 19.90 -35.62
CA LYS A 290 1.85 20.11 -35.11
C LYS A 290 0.84 19.53 -36.11
N PRO A 291 -0.27 18.92 -35.63
CA PRO A 291 -1.34 18.45 -36.51
C PRO A 291 -1.94 19.60 -37.32
N GLY A 292 -2.61 19.29 -38.43
CA GLY A 292 -3.30 20.27 -39.27
C GLY A 292 -4.46 20.96 -38.54
N ARG A 293 -4.16 22.07 -37.83
CA ARG A 293 -5.12 22.88 -37.08
C ARG A 293 -5.82 23.88 -37.98
N LEU A 294 -7.08 24.17 -37.68
CA LEU A 294 -7.84 25.26 -38.27
C LEU A 294 -8.14 26.31 -37.21
N ASP A 295 -8.25 27.58 -37.61
CA ASP A 295 -8.63 28.67 -36.70
C ASP A 295 -10.15 28.67 -36.43
N ALA A 296 -10.94 28.08 -37.34
CA ALA A 296 -12.39 27.95 -37.27
C ALA A 296 -12.86 26.72 -38.07
N PRO A 297 -14.07 26.18 -37.79
CA PRO A 297 -14.66 25.12 -38.60
C PRO A 297 -14.82 25.56 -40.07
N ARG A 298 -14.84 24.58 -40.98
CA ARG A 298 -15.00 24.81 -42.43
C ARG A 298 -16.47 25.16 -42.73
N GLU A 299 -16.74 25.61 -43.95
CA GLU A 299 -18.09 25.92 -44.42
C GLU A 299 -18.98 24.67 -44.30
N GLY A 300 -19.90 24.67 -43.32
CA GLY A 300 -20.68 23.48 -42.91
C GLY A 300 -20.79 23.26 -41.40
N GLY A 301 -19.94 23.91 -40.59
CA GLY A 301 -19.89 23.70 -39.13
C GLY A 301 -18.83 22.67 -38.73
N ALA A 302 -18.69 22.39 -37.43
CA ALA A 302 -17.80 21.34 -36.93
C ALA A 302 -18.50 19.97 -37.00
N ASP A 303 -17.73 18.90 -37.22
CA ASP A 303 -18.25 17.54 -37.15
C ASP A 303 -18.58 17.15 -35.70
N ASP A 304 -19.49 16.19 -35.54
CA ASP A 304 -19.73 15.56 -34.24
C ASP A 304 -18.63 14.53 -33.94
N LEU A 305 -17.60 14.95 -33.19
CA LEU A 305 -16.45 14.11 -32.85
C LEU A 305 -16.80 13.01 -31.84
N LYS A 306 -17.94 13.12 -31.13
CA LYS A 306 -18.39 12.09 -30.16
C LYS A 306 -18.82 10.80 -30.85
N GLN A 307 -18.85 10.77 -32.18
CA GLN A 307 -18.97 9.53 -32.95
C GLN A 307 -17.77 8.58 -32.72
N LEU A 308 -16.62 9.10 -32.28
CA LEU A 308 -15.46 8.30 -31.90
C LEU A 308 -15.65 7.68 -30.51
N LYS A 309 -15.47 6.36 -30.41
CA LYS A 309 -15.66 5.63 -29.16
C LYS A 309 -14.70 6.12 -28.08
N GLY A 310 -15.26 6.53 -26.94
CA GLY A 310 -14.48 7.05 -25.81
C GLY A 310 -14.22 8.56 -25.87
N LEU A 311 -14.65 9.26 -26.92
CA LEU A 311 -14.58 10.71 -27.03
C LEU A 311 -15.87 11.33 -26.45
N GLY A 312 -15.77 11.89 -25.24
CA GLY A 312 -16.89 12.56 -24.56
C GLY A 312 -16.94 14.08 -24.84
N PRO A 313 -18.03 14.77 -24.45
CA PRO A 313 -18.23 16.21 -24.73
C PRO A 313 -17.08 17.12 -24.25
N LYS A 314 -16.42 16.76 -23.14
CA LYS A 314 -15.28 17.52 -22.59
C LYS A 314 -14.01 17.36 -23.45
N ALA A 315 -13.78 16.18 -24.01
CA ALA A 315 -12.66 15.94 -24.91
C ALA A 315 -12.88 16.62 -26.26
N GLU A 316 -14.11 16.59 -26.78
CA GLU A 316 -14.52 17.33 -27.99
C GLU A 316 -14.28 18.84 -27.85
N GLN A 317 -14.66 19.42 -26.71
CA GLN A 317 -14.41 20.84 -26.45
C GLN A 317 -12.90 21.17 -26.48
N GLN A 318 -12.05 20.35 -25.84
CA GLN A 318 -10.61 20.56 -25.85
C GLN A 318 -9.99 20.40 -27.24
N LEU A 319 -10.48 19.46 -28.06
CA LEU A 319 -10.04 19.30 -29.45
C LEU A 319 -10.42 20.52 -30.29
N ASN A 320 -11.63 21.06 -30.11
CA ASN A 320 -12.06 22.28 -30.78
C ASN A 320 -11.19 23.48 -30.38
N GLU A 321 -10.85 23.63 -29.09
CA GLU A 321 -9.92 24.66 -28.61
C GLU A 321 -8.50 24.50 -29.20
N LEU A 322 -8.11 23.26 -29.50
CA LEU A 322 -6.87 22.93 -30.21
C LEU A 322 -7.00 23.09 -31.74
N GLY A 323 -8.14 23.51 -32.29
CA GLY A 323 -8.33 23.74 -33.72
C GLY A 323 -8.60 22.47 -34.53
N ILE A 324 -9.06 21.40 -33.87
CA ILE A 324 -9.46 20.14 -34.47
C ILE A 324 -10.98 20.08 -34.42
N TYR A 325 -11.63 20.28 -35.57
CA TYR A 325 -13.08 20.41 -35.67
C TYR A 325 -13.73 19.31 -36.52
N HIS A 326 -12.96 18.56 -37.29
CA HIS A 326 -13.46 17.62 -38.30
C HIS A 326 -12.83 16.23 -38.17
N LEU A 327 -13.58 15.20 -38.57
CA LEU A 327 -13.11 13.81 -38.55
C LEU A 327 -11.96 13.58 -39.55
N ASP A 328 -11.90 14.33 -40.66
CA ASP A 328 -10.81 14.23 -41.64
C ASP A 328 -9.46 14.70 -41.06
N GLN A 329 -9.49 15.68 -40.14
CA GLN A 329 -8.29 16.10 -39.41
C GLN A 329 -7.76 14.97 -38.53
N ILE A 330 -8.65 14.21 -37.87
CA ILE A 330 -8.27 13.06 -37.02
C ILE A 330 -7.82 11.88 -37.87
N ALA A 331 -8.48 11.63 -39.01
CA ALA A 331 -8.14 10.55 -39.94
C ALA A 331 -6.73 10.71 -40.54
N SER A 332 -6.27 11.95 -40.70
CA SER A 332 -4.95 12.28 -41.26
C SER A 332 -3.81 12.32 -40.24
N TRP A 333 -4.06 12.04 -38.96
CA TRP A 333 -3.01 12.04 -37.94
C TRP A 333 -1.99 10.92 -38.16
N SER A 334 -0.72 11.31 -38.09
CA SER A 334 0.41 10.41 -37.91
C SER A 334 0.64 10.07 -36.44
N ASP A 335 1.49 9.07 -36.15
CA ASP A 335 1.85 8.71 -34.77
C ASP A 335 2.43 9.91 -33.98
N THR A 336 3.15 10.81 -34.68
CA THR A 336 3.65 12.05 -34.07
C THR A 336 2.56 13.07 -33.75
N ASP A 337 1.51 13.13 -34.57
CA ASP A 337 0.35 14.00 -34.32
C ASP A 337 -0.46 13.47 -33.13
N VAL A 338 -0.64 12.15 -33.04
CA VAL A 338 -1.30 11.49 -31.91
C VAL A 338 -0.57 11.79 -30.61
N ALA A 339 0.76 11.60 -30.58
CA ALA A 339 1.58 11.89 -29.40
C ALA A 339 1.47 13.36 -28.98
N TRP A 340 1.46 14.29 -29.94
CA TRP A 340 1.27 15.71 -29.66
C TRP A 340 -0.10 16.01 -29.06
N VAL A 341 -1.18 15.46 -29.64
CA VAL A 341 -2.55 15.67 -29.15
C VAL A 341 -2.71 15.09 -27.75
N GLU A 342 -2.21 13.88 -27.48
CA GLU A 342 -2.30 13.28 -26.15
C GLU A 342 -1.55 14.07 -25.08
N ALA A 343 -0.43 14.71 -25.43
CA ALA A 343 0.30 15.61 -24.54
C ALA A 343 -0.44 16.93 -24.25
N ASN A 344 -1.33 17.36 -25.16
CA ASN A 344 -2.07 18.63 -25.04
C ASN A 344 -3.52 18.45 -24.54
N LEU A 345 -4.04 17.23 -24.50
CA LEU A 345 -5.34 16.91 -23.92
C LEU A 345 -5.24 16.73 -22.40
N THR A 346 -5.70 17.74 -21.65
CA THR A 346 -5.62 17.72 -20.18
C THR A 346 -6.61 16.72 -19.58
N GLY A 347 -6.09 15.66 -18.97
CA GLY A 347 -6.88 14.62 -18.28
C GLY A 347 -7.35 13.46 -19.17
N PHE A 348 -6.90 13.40 -20.43
CA PHE A 348 -7.25 12.36 -21.41
C PHE A 348 -6.02 11.75 -22.09
N SER A 349 -4.88 11.71 -21.41
CA SER A 349 -3.66 11.07 -21.92
C SER A 349 -3.92 9.60 -22.29
N GLY A 350 -3.40 9.16 -23.43
CA GLY A 350 -3.63 7.80 -23.94
C GLY A 350 -5.06 7.53 -24.43
N ALA A 351 -5.96 8.52 -24.52
CA ALA A 351 -7.33 8.30 -24.97
C ALA A 351 -7.44 8.10 -26.49
N VAL A 352 -6.55 8.74 -27.26
CA VAL A 352 -6.54 8.66 -28.73
C VAL A 352 -6.09 7.26 -29.16
N THR A 353 -5.00 6.76 -28.56
CA THR A 353 -4.46 5.43 -28.83
C THR A 353 -5.35 4.31 -28.31
N ARG A 354 -5.82 4.38 -27.05
CA ARG A 354 -6.72 3.34 -26.49
C ARG A 354 -8.09 3.33 -27.16
N GLY A 355 -8.55 4.51 -27.58
CA GLY A 355 -9.83 4.70 -28.23
C GLY A 355 -9.79 4.39 -29.72
N ASP A 356 -8.62 4.13 -30.31
CA ASP A 356 -8.41 3.91 -31.75
C ASP A 356 -9.12 4.95 -32.64
N TRP A 357 -8.94 6.22 -32.27
CA TRP A 357 -9.69 7.34 -32.87
C TRP A 357 -9.33 7.56 -34.34
N VAL A 358 -8.07 7.36 -34.73
CA VAL A 358 -7.60 7.57 -36.11
C VAL A 358 -8.23 6.55 -37.06
N ALA A 359 -8.26 5.27 -36.70
CA ALA A 359 -8.87 4.23 -37.54
C ALA A 359 -10.40 4.39 -37.64
N GLN A 360 -11.05 4.79 -36.55
CA GLN A 360 -12.49 5.09 -36.56
C GLN A 360 -12.80 6.32 -37.42
N ALA A 361 -11.99 7.37 -37.33
CA ALA A 361 -12.16 8.57 -38.15
C ALA A 361 -11.99 8.26 -39.65
N LYS A 362 -10.98 7.47 -40.04
CA LYS A 362 -10.81 6.98 -41.43
C LYS A 362 -12.05 6.23 -41.93
N THR A 363 -12.60 5.37 -41.08
CA THR A 363 -13.82 4.61 -41.39
C THR A 363 -15.04 5.53 -41.58
N LEU A 364 -15.18 6.56 -40.74
CA LEU A 364 -16.30 7.51 -40.80
C LEU A 364 -16.20 8.49 -41.98
N VAL A 365 -14.99 8.86 -42.41
CA VAL A 365 -14.73 9.75 -43.55
C VAL A 365 -14.73 9.00 -44.90
N GLY A 366 -14.72 7.66 -44.87
CA GLY A 366 -14.82 6.82 -46.07
C GLY A 366 -13.48 6.54 -46.76
N GLU A 367 -12.37 6.73 -46.05
CA GLU A 367 -11.02 6.39 -46.50
C GLU A 367 -10.65 4.99 -45.97
N ALA A 368 -11.08 3.95 -46.69
CA ALA A 368 -10.75 2.55 -46.37
C ALA A 368 -9.46 2.08 -47.07
#